data_AF-A0A929C7H5-F1
#
_entry.id   AF-A0A929C7H5-F1
#
_cell.length_a   1.000
_cell.length_b   1.000
_cell.length_c   1.000
_cell.angle_alpha   90.00
_cell.angle_beta   90.00
_cell.angle_gamma   90.00
#
_symmetry.space_group_name_H-M   'P 1'
#
loop_
_entity.id
_entity.type
_entity.pdbx_description
1 polymer ?
#
loop_
_entity_poly.entity_id
_entity_poly.type
_entity_poly.pdbx_seq_one_letter_code
_entity_poly.pdbx_strand_id
1 'polypeptide(L)' 'MTLKIELKDEAIDREKLADDLNKRFQNLCRVKIDKIEFVETGTIPEEHQKIVDERAWE' A
#
# COMPACT_ATOMS: atom_id res chain seq x y z
N MET A 1 -4.20 -7.21 5.46
CA MET A 1 -3.13 -6.20 5.47
C MET A 1 -3.57 -4.94 4.73
N THR A 2 -3.11 -3.78 5.21
CA THR A 2 -3.26 -2.50 4.53
C THR A 2 -1.93 -2.11 3.90
N LEU A 3 -1.96 -1.71 2.63
CA LEU A 3 -0.80 -1.18 1.91
C LEU A 3 -0.94 0.34 1.80
N LYS A 4 -0.09 1.09 2.50
CA LYS A 4 0.01 2.55 2.40
C LYS A 4 1.05 2.90 1.31
N ILE A 5 0.70 3.79 0.38
CA ILE A 5 1.55 4.14 -0.78
C ILE A 5 1.55 5.65 -1.00
N GLU A 6 2.72 6.21 -1.19
CA GLU A 6 2.91 7.58 -1.67
C GLU A 6 2.97 7.60 -3.19
N LEU A 7 2.23 8.52 -3.81
CA LEU A 7 2.25 8.70 -5.25
C LEU A 7 3.29 9.75 -5.63
N LYS A 8 4.21 9.37 -6.52
CA LYS A 8 5.17 10.33 -7.10
C LYS A 8 4.48 11.39 -7.95
N ASP A 9 3.34 11.05 -8.56
CA ASP A 9 2.53 11.93 -9.39
C ASP A 9 1.05 11.66 -9.10
N GLU A 10 0.33 12.72 -8.72
CA GLU A 10 -1.10 12.67 -8.37
C GLU A 10 -2.02 12.54 -9.59
N ALA A 11 -1.49 12.76 -10.81
CA ALA A 11 -2.24 12.61 -12.06
C ALA A 11 -2.47 11.14 -12.47
N ILE A 12 -1.91 10.17 -11.73
CA ILE A 12 -2.04 8.76 -12.03
C ILE A 12 -3.46 8.24 -11.77
N ASP A 13 -3.90 7.30 -12.62
CA ASP A 13 -5.12 6.54 -12.39
C ASP A 13 -4.95 5.60 -11.18
N ARG A 14 -5.46 6.05 -10.04
CA ARG A 14 -5.38 5.33 -8.76
C ARG A 14 -6.14 4.00 -8.77
N GLU A 15 -7.25 3.92 -9.50
CA GLU A 15 -8.07 2.70 -9.57
C GLU A 15 -7.33 1.62 -10.36
N LYS A 16 -6.84 1.96 -11.54
CA LYS A 16 -6.04 1.05 -12.35
C LYS A 16 -4.78 0.60 -11.61
N LEU A 17 -4.09 1.51 -10.93
CA LEU A 17 -2.91 1.17 -10.14
C LEU A 17 -3.24 0.21 -8.99
N ALA A 18 -4.33 0.45 -8.27
CA ALA A 18 -4.79 -0.42 -7.19
C ALA A 18 -5.12 -1.83 -7.69
N ASP A 19 -5.78 -1.94 -8.84
CA ASP A 19 -6.10 -3.21 -9.49
C ASP A 19 -4.86 -3.98 -9.92
N ASP A 20 -3.91 -3.30 -10.56
CA ASP A 20 -2.65 -3.91 -11.01
C ASP A 20 -1.79 -4.36 -9.83
N LEU A 21 -1.73 -3.57 -8.76
CA LEU A 21 -1.04 -3.93 -7.52
C LEU A 21 -1.67 -5.16 -6.88
N ASN A 22 -3.01 -5.21 -6.75
CA ASN A 22 -3.72 -6.35 -6.20
C ASN A 22 -3.44 -7.63 -7.00
N LYS A 23 -3.56 -7.58 -8.33
CA LYS A 23 -3.29 -8.73 -9.21
C LYS A 23 -1.86 -9.23 -9.07
N ARG A 24 -0.87 -8.33 -9.13
CA ARG A 24 0.55 -8.69 -9.02
C ARG A 24 0.87 -9.27 -7.65
N PHE A 25 0.40 -8.63 -6.58
CA PHE A 25 0.64 -9.08 -5.22
C PHE A 25 0.00 -10.45 -4.98
N GLN A 26 -1.24 -10.66 -5.40
CA GLN A 26 -1.91 -11.96 -5.28
C GLN A 26 -1.22 -13.06 -6.08
N ASN A 27 -0.67 -12.76 -7.26
CA ASN A 27 0.08 -13.74 -8.04
C ASN A 27 1.37 -14.18 -7.33
N LEU A 28 2.06 -13.25 -6.68
CA LEU A 28 3.34 -13.50 -5.99
C LEU A 28 3.14 -14.13 -4.60
N CYS A 29 2.28 -13.52 -3.79
CA CYS A 29 2.11 -13.85 -2.38
C CYS A 29 0.92 -14.78 -2.12
N ARG A 30 0.07 -15.05 -3.13
CA ARG A 30 -1.15 -15.88 -3.03
C ARG A 30 -2.22 -15.37 -2.07
N VAL A 31 -2.06 -14.16 -1.56
CA VAL A 31 -3.00 -13.48 -0.67
C VAL A 31 -3.37 -12.12 -1.24
N LYS A 32 -4.57 -11.64 -0.89
CA LYS A 32 -5.07 -10.33 -1.34
C LYS A 32 -4.66 -9.23 -0.36
N ILE A 33 -4.46 -8.01 -0.87
CA ILE A 33 -4.36 -6.82 -0.04
C ILE A 33 -5.79 -6.41 0.35
N ASP A 34 -6.06 -6.24 1.64
CA ASP A 34 -7.42 -5.94 2.10
C ASP A 34 -7.79 -4.49 1.77
N LYS A 35 -6.82 -3.58 1.87
CA LYS A 35 -7.00 -2.16 1.61
C LYS A 35 -5.72 -1.53 1.06
N ILE A 36 -5.85 -0.69 0.05
CA ILE A 36 -4.78 0.17 -0.45
C ILE A 36 -5.14 1.61 -0.05
N GLU A 37 -4.20 2.30 0.60
CA GLU A 37 -4.34 3.69 1.02
C GLU A 37 -3.30 4.54 0.32
N PHE A 38 -3.76 5.47 -0.51
CA PHE A 38 -2.88 6.49 -1.10
C PHE A 38 -2.72 7.63 -0.10
N VAL A 39 -1.49 7.84 0.36
CA VAL A 39 -1.13 8.88 1.33
C VAL A 39 -0.30 9.97 0.66
N GLU A 40 -0.26 11.15 1.25
CA GLU A 40 0.49 12.29 0.72
C GLU A 40 1.99 12.00 0.70
N THR A 41 2.69 12.53 -0.30
CA THR A 41 4.15 12.41 -0.40
C THR A 41 4.83 13.01 0.84
N GLY A 42 5.75 12.26 1.45
CA GLY A 42 6.46 12.63 2.68
C GLY A 42 5.80 12.11 3.97
N THR A 43 4.67 11.42 3.88
CA THR A 43 4.01 10.75 5.01
C THR A 43 4.78 9.51 5.49
N ILE A 44 5.49 8.82 4.59
CA ILE A 44 6.29 7.64 4.88
C ILE A 44 7.78 8.03 4.87
N PRO A 45 8.43 8.16 6.04
CA PRO A 45 9.84 8.49 6.11
C PRO A 45 10.72 7.43 5.43
N GLU A 46 11.84 7.82 4.80
CA GLU A 46 12.72 6.88 4.10
C GLU A 46 13.28 5.77 5.01
N GLU A 47 13.57 6.11 6.28
CA GLU A 47 14.08 5.16 7.28
C GLU A 47 12.96 4.33 7.96
N HIS A 48 11.70 4.51 7.55
CA HIS A 48 10.58 3.83 8.19
C HIS A 48 10.57 2.32 7.89
N GLN A 49 10.18 1.53 8.89
CA GLN A 49 10.00 0.09 8.70
C GLN A 49 8.87 -0.17 7.69
N LYS A 50 9.14 -0.98 6.67
CA LYS A 50 8.21 -1.22 5.56
C LYS A 50 7.04 -2.15 5.91
N ILE A 51 7.19 -2.94 6.97
CA ILE A 51 6.15 -3.82 7.49
C ILE A 51 6.05 -3.54 8.98
N VAL A 52 4.90 -3.01 9.40
CA VAL A 52 4.61 -2.65 10.78
C VAL A 52 3.37 -3.42 11.24
N ASP A 53 3.41 -3.94 12.46
CA ASP A 53 2.26 -4.52 13.12
C ASP A 53 1.62 -3.49 14.04
N GLU A 54 0.50 -2.90 13.59
CA GLU A 54 -0.24 -1.88 14.34
C GLU A 54 -1.33 -2.48 15.26
N ARG A 55 -1.37 -3.82 15.44
CA ARG A 55 -2.38 -4.48 16.28
C ARG A 55 -2.08 -4.27 17.76
N ALA A 56 -3.05 -3.73 18.50
CA ALA A 56 -3.04 -3.67 19.96
C ALA A 56 -3.95 -4.77 20.53
N TRP A 57 -3.51 -5.42 21.60
CA TRP A 57 -4.33 -6.34 22.39
C TRP A 57 -4.56 -5.68 23.75
N GLU A 58 -5.82 -5.37 24.07
CA GLU A 58 -6.25 -5.00 25.44
C GLU A 58 -6.60 -6.25 26.25
#